data_AF-A0A165IDD7-F1
#
_entry.id   AF-A0A165IDD7-F1
#
_cell.length_a   1.000
_cell.length_b   1.000
_cell.length_c   1.000
_cell.angle_alpha   90.00
_cell.angle_beta   90.00
_cell.angle_gamma   90.00
#
_symmetry.space_group_name_H-M   'P 1'
#
loop_
_entity.id
_entity.type
_entity.pdbx_description
1 polymer ?
#
loop_
_entity_poly.entity_id
_entity_poly.type
_entity_poly.pdbx_seq_one_letter_code
_entity_poly.pdbx_strand_id
1 'polypeptide(L)'
;MSYFPPQTYGQYQTQYPHYPSQYPAQGQPLAGYPVYPPGQAKPATPPPEPHTAPELSAVSPELASHALQRLVSAELRGNGFETAEPATLIRLELEVAAWAVFTVVERLYERAHDYANLANRAGPIAKDLLFAAEERGFQMKELHQFANKSKSRQQVVGPLRLLPPPRRSPSPELLPSDDENAPPVIPATLRSLPWGERQFPALPPKHTYLRTPVVPQKRTALPSLEKKLKTAGLVQESLKNLLTATEDNTGQEDGELLGALVNWEATTHPRKRWKLSA
;
A
#
# COMPACT_ATOMS: atom_id res chain seq x y z
N MET A 1 -37.67 -32.59 -54.73
CA MET A 1 -38.40 -32.00 -53.59
C MET A 1 -38.09 -32.85 -52.37
N SER A 2 -37.18 -32.36 -51.53
CA SER A 2 -36.72 -33.09 -50.34
C SER A 2 -36.64 -32.08 -49.20
N TYR A 3 -37.48 -32.29 -48.20
CA TYR A 3 -37.70 -31.41 -47.06
C TYR A 3 -36.55 -31.53 -46.04
N PHE A 4 -36.01 -30.40 -45.59
CA PHE A 4 -35.16 -30.33 -44.40
C PHE A 4 -36.02 -29.98 -43.17
N PRO A 5 -35.86 -30.65 -42.01
CA PRO A 5 -36.50 -30.22 -40.78
C PRO A 5 -35.71 -29.09 -40.08
N PRO A 6 -36.39 -28.17 -39.36
CA PRO A 6 -35.74 -27.07 -38.65
C PRO A 6 -35.10 -27.55 -37.32
N GLN A 7 -33.83 -27.21 -37.13
CA GLN A 7 -33.12 -27.36 -35.86
C GLN A 7 -33.51 -26.21 -34.91
N THR A 8 -34.17 -26.57 -33.81
CA THR A 8 -34.48 -25.71 -32.66
C THR A 8 -33.24 -25.54 -31.78
N TYR A 9 -32.82 -24.29 -31.53
CA TYR A 9 -31.77 -23.96 -30.57
C TYR A 9 -32.25 -24.24 -29.13
N GLY A 10 -31.66 -25.25 -28.50
CA GLY A 10 -31.85 -25.55 -27.08
C GLY A 10 -31.06 -24.60 -26.17
N GLN A 11 -31.73 -24.09 -25.14
CA GLN A 11 -31.12 -23.40 -24.01
C GLN A 11 -30.26 -24.36 -23.19
N TYR A 12 -28.99 -24.04 -23.00
CA TYR A 12 -28.15 -24.72 -22.01
C TYR A 12 -28.35 -24.04 -20.64
N GLN A 13 -29.19 -24.66 -19.78
CA GLN A 13 -29.14 -24.42 -18.34
C GLN A 13 -27.93 -25.16 -17.75
N THR A 14 -27.06 -24.42 -17.09
CA THR A 14 -25.91 -24.96 -16.35
C THR A 14 -26.39 -25.49 -15.01
N GLN A 15 -26.63 -26.81 -14.93
CA GLN A 15 -26.88 -27.50 -13.67
C GLN A 15 -25.56 -27.63 -12.89
N TYR A 16 -25.50 -27.06 -11.70
CA TYR A 16 -24.43 -27.33 -10.74
C TYR A 16 -24.63 -28.72 -10.11
N PRO A 17 -23.56 -29.49 -9.86
CA PRO A 17 -23.66 -30.80 -9.24
C PRO A 17 -24.08 -30.68 -7.77
N HIS A 18 -25.25 -31.23 -7.47
CA HIS A 18 -25.77 -31.43 -6.13
C HIS A 18 -25.07 -32.64 -5.51
N TYR A 19 -24.21 -32.43 -4.50
CA TYR A 19 -23.64 -33.53 -3.73
C TYR A 19 -24.68 -34.04 -2.73
N PRO A 20 -24.99 -35.35 -2.71
CA PRO A 20 -25.87 -35.92 -1.70
C PRO A 20 -25.15 -36.00 -0.36
N SER A 21 -25.65 -35.25 0.63
CA SER A 21 -25.24 -35.38 2.02
C SER A 21 -25.93 -36.61 2.62
N GLN A 22 -25.22 -37.74 2.63
CA GLN A 22 -25.62 -38.93 3.37
C GLN A 22 -25.15 -38.79 4.82
N TYR A 23 -26.05 -38.37 5.72
CA TYR A 23 -25.89 -38.64 7.15
C TYR A 23 -26.89 -39.73 7.55
N PRO A 24 -26.44 -40.83 8.16
CA PRO A 24 -27.35 -41.82 8.71
C PRO A 24 -28.03 -41.25 9.96
N ALA A 25 -29.36 -41.19 9.92
CA ALA A 25 -30.18 -41.05 11.11
C ALA A 25 -30.29 -42.43 11.77
N GLN A 26 -29.60 -42.63 12.90
CA GLN A 26 -29.94 -43.69 13.85
C GLN A 26 -29.72 -43.20 15.27
N GLY A 27 -30.81 -43.15 16.04
CA GLY A 27 -30.76 -43.06 17.48
C GLY A 27 -30.39 -44.40 18.10
N GLN A 28 -29.69 -44.35 19.23
CA GLN A 28 -29.75 -45.22 20.41
C GLN A 28 -28.75 -44.65 21.45
N PRO A 29 -29.08 -44.62 22.76
CA PRO A 29 -28.23 -43.99 23.76
C PRO A 29 -27.22 -45.00 24.33
N LEU A 30 -25.93 -44.75 24.14
CA LEU A 30 -24.87 -45.47 24.83
C LEU A 30 -23.97 -44.48 25.57
N ALA A 31 -23.82 -44.78 26.86
CA ALA A 31 -23.16 -43.99 27.87
C ALA A 31 -21.65 -43.85 27.63
N GLY A 32 -21.10 -42.71 28.05
CA GLY A 32 -19.75 -42.63 28.61
C GLY A 32 -18.63 -42.29 27.64
N TYR A 33 -18.63 -41.08 27.06
CA TYR A 33 -17.40 -40.39 26.68
C TYR A 33 -17.51 -38.88 26.98
N PRO A 34 -16.44 -38.23 27.47
CA PRO A 34 -16.44 -36.79 27.71
C PRO A 34 -16.57 -36.06 26.36
N VAL A 35 -17.69 -35.36 26.22
CA VAL A 35 -17.96 -34.42 25.14
C VAL A 35 -16.92 -33.30 25.23
N TYR A 36 -16.00 -33.27 24.28
CA TYR A 36 -15.21 -32.07 24.02
C TYR A 36 -16.18 -30.94 23.65
N PRO A 37 -16.07 -29.74 24.25
CA PRO A 37 -16.88 -28.62 23.82
C PRO A 37 -16.63 -28.37 22.34
N PRO A 38 -17.68 -28.10 21.53
CA PRO A 38 -17.51 -27.79 20.12
C PRO A 38 -16.54 -26.62 20.01
N GLY A 39 -15.43 -26.88 19.32
CA GLY A 39 -14.36 -25.93 19.11
C GLY A 39 -14.93 -24.59 18.66
N GLN A 40 -14.66 -23.55 19.45
CA GLN A 40 -14.81 -22.18 18.99
C GLN A 40 -14.04 -22.06 17.68
N ALA A 41 -14.78 -21.96 16.58
CA ALA A 41 -14.22 -21.56 15.30
C ALA A 41 -13.46 -20.26 15.56
N LYS A 42 -12.13 -20.30 15.39
CA LYS A 42 -11.31 -19.10 15.44
C LYS A 42 -11.94 -18.10 14.48
N PRO A 43 -12.25 -16.86 14.92
CA PRO A 43 -12.76 -15.84 14.02
C PRO A 43 -11.77 -15.71 12.85
N ALA A 44 -12.31 -15.74 11.64
CA ALA A 44 -11.54 -15.55 10.43
C ALA A 44 -10.68 -14.30 10.60
N THR A 45 -9.37 -14.44 10.41
CA THR A 45 -8.43 -13.33 10.43
C THR A 45 -8.95 -12.27 9.47
N PRO A 46 -9.15 -11.01 9.90
CA PRO A 46 -9.57 -9.96 9.00
C PRO A 46 -8.58 -9.88 7.82
N PRO A 47 -9.06 -9.62 6.59
CA PRO A 47 -8.17 -9.44 5.45
C PRO A 47 -7.15 -8.33 5.76
N PRO A 48 -5.91 -8.46 5.25
CA PRO A 48 -4.86 -7.48 5.50
C PRO A 48 -5.37 -6.10 5.13
N GLU A 49 -5.32 -5.17 6.09
CA GLU A 49 -5.74 -3.79 5.87
C GLU A 49 -4.98 -3.23 4.66
N PRO A 50 -5.68 -2.52 3.75
CA PRO A 50 -5.02 -1.91 2.60
C PRO A 50 -3.95 -0.96 3.11
N HIS A 51 -2.73 -1.10 2.57
CA HIS A 51 -1.57 -0.27 2.87
C HIS A 51 -1.98 1.20 3.04
N THR A 52 -2.00 1.65 4.29
CA THR A 52 -2.28 3.04 4.64
C THR A 52 -1.27 3.89 3.89
N ALA A 53 -1.74 4.86 3.11
CA ALA A 53 -0.86 5.82 2.46
C ALA A 53 0.11 6.40 3.50
N PRO A 54 1.40 6.61 3.15
CA PRO A 54 2.38 7.10 4.10
C PRO A 54 1.85 8.35 4.79
N GLU A 55 1.71 8.27 6.12
CA GLU A 55 1.23 9.40 6.92
C GLU A 55 2.20 10.56 6.68
N LEU A 56 1.69 11.62 6.03
CA LEU A 56 2.43 12.86 5.91
C LEU A 56 2.69 13.36 7.33
N SER A 57 3.97 13.50 7.68
CA SER A 57 4.39 13.96 9.00
C SER A 57 3.62 15.24 9.35
N ALA A 58 2.84 15.19 10.44
CA ALA A 58 2.02 16.31 10.85
C ALA A 58 2.84 17.53 11.32
N VAL A 59 4.17 17.36 11.44
CA VAL A 59 5.11 18.37 11.91
C VAL A 59 5.83 18.98 10.69
N SER A 60 5.66 20.28 10.48
CA SER A 60 6.40 20.99 9.44
C SER A 60 7.87 21.17 9.86
N PRO A 61 8.82 21.22 8.92
CA PRO A 61 10.24 21.37 9.23
C PRO A 61 10.52 22.68 9.97
N GLU A 62 9.77 23.75 9.70
CA GLU A 62 9.91 25.04 10.40
C GLU A 62 9.51 24.92 11.87
N LEU A 63 8.44 24.17 12.16
CA LEU A 63 7.98 23.94 13.53
C LEU A 63 8.99 23.09 14.30
N ALA A 64 9.56 22.06 13.66
CA ALA A 64 10.62 21.24 14.25
C ALA A 64 11.87 22.07 14.55
N SER A 65 12.32 22.91 13.60
CA SER A 65 13.43 23.84 13.76
C SER A 65 13.21 24.79 14.94
N HIS A 66 12.05 25.44 15.00
CA HIS A 66 11.71 26.33 16.11
C HIS A 66 11.65 25.60 17.46
N ALA A 67 11.16 24.35 17.50
CA ALA A 67 11.16 23.55 18.71
C ALA A 67 12.59 23.19 19.16
N LEU A 68 13.48 22.83 18.23
CA LEU A 68 14.89 22.57 18.51
C LEU A 68 15.61 23.83 19.03
N GLN A 69 15.41 24.98 18.39
CA GLN A 69 15.97 26.25 18.85
C GLN A 69 15.49 26.61 20.26
N ARG A 70 14.21 26.37 20.57
CA ARG A 70 13.68 26.54 21.93
C ARG A 70 14.31 25.58 22.94
N LEU A 71 14.54 24.33 22.55
CA LEU A 71 15.22 23.35 23.40
C LEU A 71 16.66 23.80 23.69
N VAL A 72 17.41 24.16 22.64
CA VAL A 72 18.80 24.62 22.76
C VAL A 72 18.90 25.87 23.62
N SER A 73 18.08 26.87 23.36
CA SER A 73 18.08 28.12 24.15
C SER A 73 17.69 27.89 25.61
N ALA A 74 16.74 26.99 25.89
CA ALA A 74 16.37 26.63 27.26
C ALA A 74 17.53 25.93 28.00
N GLU A 75 18.25 25.02 27.33
CA GLU A 75 19.42 24.36 27.90
C GLU A 75 20.59 25.33 28.13
N LEU A 76 20.90 26.22 27.17
CA LEU A 76 21.92 27.24 27.34
C LEU A 76 21.60 28.17 28.50
N ARG A 77 20.36 28.65 28.59
CA ARG A 77 19.92 29.47 29.73
C ARG A 77 20.01 28.71 31.05
N GLY A 78 19.66 27.42 31.04
CA GLY A 78 19.77 26.53 32.20
C GLY A 78 21.21 26.26 32.66
N ASN A 79 22.21 26.59 31.83
CA ASN A 79 23.64 26.54 32.13
C ASN A 79 24.25 27.93 32.41
N GLY A 80 23.44 28.99 32.49
CA GLY A 80 23.89 30.33 32.85
C GLY A 80 24.38 31.19 31.68
N PHE A 81 24.14 30.78 30.43
CA PHE A 81 24.41 31.63 29.28
C PHE A 81 23.31 32.70 29.14
N GLU A 82 23.71 33.98 29.15
CA GLU A 82 22.79 35.12 29.01
C GLU A 82 22.60 35.55 27.55
N THR A 83 23.65 35.44 26.74
CA THR A 83 23.66 35.80 25.32
C THR A 83 24.28 34.69 24.49
N ALA A 84 23.80 34.54 23.26
CA ALA A 84 24.33 33.58 22.30
C ALA A 84 24.36 34.23 20.91
N GLU A 85 25.41 33.91 20.14
CA GLU A 85 25.51 34.35 18.75
C GLU A 85 24.48 33.58 17.89
N PRO A 86 23.67 34.27 17.05
CA PRO A 86 22.63 33.58 16.28
C PRO A 86 23.21 32.56 15.29
N ALA A 87 24.39 32.81 14.74
CA ALA A 87 25.07 31.90 13.83
C ALA A 87 25.49 30.58 14.52
N THR A 88 25.89 30.63 15.79
CA THR A 88 26.28 29.44 16.55
C THR A 88 25.06 28.62 16.97
N LEU A 89 23.95 29.28 17.30
CA LEU A 89 22.67 28.61 17.57
C LEU A 89 22.19 27.77 16.39
N ILE A 90 22.27 28.32 15.16
CA ILE A 90 21.86 27.59 13.94
C ILE A 90 22.78 26.38 13.68
N ARG A 91 24.09 26.52 13.90
CA ARG A 91 25.02 25.39 13.75
C ARG A 91 24.74 24.30 14.78
N LEU A 92 24.53 24.70 16.03
CA LEU A 92 24.23 23.76 17.09
C LEU A 92 22.88 23.07 16.87
N GLU A 93 21.89 23.77 16.31
CA GLU A 93 20.63 23.17 15.87
C GLU A 93 20.87 22.06 14.83
N LEU A 94 21.69 22.31 13.81
CA LEU A 94 22.01 21.32 12.78
C LEU A 94 22.75 20.11 13.36
N GLU A 95 23.70 20.34 14.27
CA GLU A 95 24.42 19.26 14.96
C GLU A 95 23.48 18.45 15.86
N VAL A 96 22.60 19.11 16.62
CA VAL A 96 21.61 18.44 17.46
C VAL A 96 20.60 17.68 16.60
N ALA A 97 20.14 18.24 15.49
CA ALA A 97 19.23 17.54 14.58
C ALA A 97 19.91 16.29 13.99
N ALA A 98 21.14 16.43 13.49
CA ALA A 98 21.91 15.32 12.94
C ALA A 98 22.24 14.25 13.99
N TRP A 99 22.64 14.66 15.19
CA TRP A 99 23.01 13.70 16.23
C TRP A 99 21.79 13.10 16.92
N ALA A 100 20.86 13.91 17.41
CA ALA A 100 19.72 13.44 18.18
C ALA A 100 18.70 12.69 17.32
N VAL A 101 18.34 13.19 16.14
CA VAL A 101 17.29 12.56 15.32
C VAL A 101 17.84 11.31 14.63
N PHE A 102 18.90 11.47 13.84
CA PHE A 102 19.44 10.36 13.04
C PHE A 102 20.20 9.34 13.91
N THR A 103 21.00 9.80 14.89
CA THR A 103 21.84 8.86 15.65
C THR A 103 21.12 8.29 16.86
N VAL A 104 20.42 9.13 17.64
CA VAL A 104 19.78 8.66 18.86
C VAL A 104 18.41 8.07 18.58
N VAL A 105 17.48 8.81 18.00
CA VAL A 105 16.09 8.35 17.85
C VAL A 105 15.97 7.20 16.86
N GLU A 106 16.46 7.37 15.63
CA GLU A 106 16.30 6.34 14.58
C GLU A 106 16.99 5.04 14.95
N ARG A 107 18.25 5.10 15.39
CA ARG A 107 19.00 3.88 15.71
C ARG A 107 18.56 3.21 17.01
N LEU A 108 18.13 3.98 18.01
CA LEU A 108 17.55 3.40 19.23
C LEU A 108 16.25 2.67 18.87
N TYR A 109 15.43 3.28 18.00
CA TYR A 109 14.21 2.67 17.53
C TYR A 109 14.47 1.43 16.67
N GLU A 110 15.42 1.48 15.74
CA GLU A 110 15.86 0.34 14.92
C GLU A 110 16.23 -0.85 15.81
N ARG A 111 17.05 -0.60 16.84
CA ARG A 111 17.48 -1.66 17.76
C ARG A 111 16.35 -2.19 18.64
N ALA A 112 15.48 -1.31 19.13
CA ALA A 112 14.30 -1.72 19.88
C ALA A 112 13.33 -2.53 19.02
N HIS A 113 13.21 -2.18 17.73
CA HIS A 113 12.42 -2.91 16.77
C HIS A 113 13.00 -4.31 16.50
N ASP A 114 14.32 -4.46 16.45
CA ASP A 114 14.97 -5.77 16.37
C ASP A 114 14.60 -6.66 17.58
N TYR A 115 14.61 -6.11 18.79
CA TYR A 115 14.16 -6.86 19.98
C TYR A 115 12.68 -7.23 19.93
N ALA A 116 11.84 -6.36 19.37
CA ALA A 116 10.44 -6.68 19.15
C ALA A 116 10.29 -7.86 18.18
N ASN A 117 11.07 -7.85 17.09
CA ASN A 117 11.10 -8.89 16.09
C ASN A 117 11.60 -10.23 16.65
N LEU A 118 12.65 -10.22 17.49
CA LEU A 118 13.13 -11.42 18.19
C LEU A 118 12.07 -12.04 19.10
N ALA A 119 11.15 -11.22 19.62
CA ALA A 119 10.02 -11.66 20.43
C ALA A 119 8.73 -11.92 19.61
N ASN A 120 8.81 -11.94 18.27
CA ASN A 120 7.67 -12.09 17.34
C ASN A 120 6.54 -11.06 17.57
N ARG A 121 6.88 -9.82 17.94
CA ARG A 121 5.93 -8.72 18.12
C ARG A 121 6.04 -7.73 16.98
N ALA A 122 4.92 -7.11 16.63
CA ALA A 122 4.84 -6.13 15.55
C ALA A 122 5.51 -4.78 15.88
N GLY A 123 5.75 -4.47 17.16
CA GLY A 123 6.31 -3.19 17.56
C GLY A 123 7.04 -3.23 18.91
N PRO A 124 7.98 -2.29 19.12
CA PRO A 124 8.78 -2.22 20.34
C PRO A 124 7.95 -1.81 21.54
N ILE A 125 8.25 -2.40 22.70
CA ILE A 125 7.73 -1.97 24.01
C ILE A 125 8.78 -1.15 24.77
N ALA A 126 8.34 -0.54 25.87
CA ALA A 126 9.24 0.23 26.75
C ALA A 126 10.48 -0.57 27.19
N LYS A 127 10.36 -1.87 27.50
CA LYS A 127 11.51 -2.71 27.88
C LYS A 127 12.54 -2.85 26.76
N ASP A 128 12.09 -2.94 25.50
CA ASP A 128 12.97 -3.06 24.34
C ASP A 128 13.79 -1.76 24.16
N LEU A 129 13.15 -0.61 24.38
CA LEU A 129 13.82 0.69 24.40
C LEU A 129 14.82 0.82 25.56
N LEU A 130 14.49 0.28 26.75
CA LEU A 130 15.40 0.28 27.89
C LEU A 130 16.67 -0.54 27.61
N PHE A 131 16.52 -1.75 27.07
CA PHE A 131 17.67 -2.58 26.69
C PHE A 131 18.49 -1.94 25.56
N ALA A 132 17.83 -1.36 24.56
CA ALA A 132 18.51 -0.68 23.46
C ALA A 132 19.27 0.57 23.93
N ALA A 133 18.75 1.26 24.95
CA ALA A 133 19.41 2.41 25.54
C ALA A 133 20.62 1.99 26.40
N GLU A 134 20.51 0.89 27.15
CA GLU A 134 21.61 0.31 27.93
C GLU A 134 22.76 -0.16 27.03
N GLU A 135 22.48 -0.81 25.90
CA GLU A 135 23.50 -1.21 24.90
C GLU A 135 24.32 -0.01 24.37
N ARG A 136 23.70 1.18 24.34
CA ARG A 136 24.35 2.42 23.89
C ARG A 136 25.02 3.21 25.02
N GLY A 137 25.05 2.65 26.23
CA GLY A 137 25.67 3.28 27.40
C GLY A 137 24.81 4.33 28.09
N PHE A 138 23.52 4.46 27.76
CA PHE A 138 22.62 5.32 28.52
C PHE A 138 22.27 4.67 29.85
N GLN A 139 22.73 5.26 30.96
CA GLN A 139 22.38 4.77 32.29
C GLN A 139 20.99 5.26 32.70
N MET A 140 20.07 4.33 32.98
CA MET A 140 18.69 4.66 33.38
C MET A 140 18.60 5.52 34.66
N LYS A 141 19.55 5.34 35.58
CA LYS A 141 19.63 6.13 36.81
C LYS A 141 19.90 7.60 36.52
N GLU A 142 20.79 7.89 35.58
CA GLU A 142 21.11 9.24 35.14
C GLU A 142 19.92 9.85 34.42
N LEU A 143 19.29 9.09 33.51
CA LEU A 143 18.11 9.53 32.77
C LEU A 143 16.97 9.96 33.72
N HIS A 144 16.75 9.18 34.79
CA HIS A 144 15.74 9.51 35.81
C HIS A 144 16.09 10.78 36.60
N GLN A 145 17.37 10.98 36.95
CA GLN A 145 17.82 12.21 37.59
C GLN A 145 17.63 13.42 36.67
N PHE A 146 17.98 13.28 35.39
CA PHE A 146 17.76 14.30 34.37
C PHE A 146 16.27 14.61 34.19
N ALA A 147 15.40 13.60 34.13
CA ALA A 147 13.96 13.79 34.02
C ALA A 147 13.40 14.59 35.20
N ASN A 148 13.83 14.30 36.43
CA ASN A 148 13.39 15.04 37.61
C ASN A 148 13.90 16.49 37.62
N LYS A 149 15.15 16.71 37.22
CA LYS A 149 15.72 18.06 37.06
C LYS A 149 15.00 18.86 35.97
N SER A 150 14.65 18.21 34.86
CA SER A 150 13.93 18.81 33.74
C SER A 150 12.50 19.19 34.10
N LYS A 151 11.78 18.35 34.84
CA LYS A 151 10.42 18.67 35.34
C LYS A 151 10.37 19.95 36.17
N SER A 152 11.37 20.16 37.02
CA SER A 152 11.50 21.40 37.81
C SER A 152 11.72 22.63 36.91
N ARG A 153 12.50 22.49 35.83
CA ARG A 153 12.77 23.56 34.86
C ARG A 153 11.59 23.85 33.92
N GLN A 154 10.80 22.83 33.59
CA GLN A 154 9.68 22.95 32.65
C GLN A 154 8.57 23.89 33.12
N GLN A 155 8.41 24.13 34.42
CA GLN A 155 7.44 25.12 34.92
C GLN A 155 7.71 26.54 34.40
N VAL A 156 8.93 26.84 33.96
CA VAL A 156 9.34 28.19 33.55
C VAL A 156 9.14 28.43 32.05
N VAL A 157 9.06 27.37 31.23
CA VAL A 157 9.00 27.47 29.77
C VAL A 157 7.60 27.09 29.29
N GLY A 158 6.81 28.07 28.82
CA GLY A 158 5.44 27.85 28.36
C GLY A 158 5.31 26.80 27.24
N PRO A 159 4.18 26.09 27.14
CA PRO A 159 4.03 24.94 26.24
C PRO A 159 4.21 25.31 24.77
N LEU A 160 4.84 24.40 24.00
CA LEU A 160 4.83 24.46 22.54
C LEU A 160 3.40 24.19 22.05
N ARG A 161 2.74 25.21 21.48
CA ARG A 161 1.41 25.06 20.90
C ARG A 161 1.56 24.50 19.49
N LEU A 162 1.24 23.23 19.31
CA LEU A 162 1.09 22.65 17.98
C LEU A 162 -0.08 23.34 17.27
N LEU A 163 0.17 23.89 16.09
CA LEU A 163 -0.91 24.39 15.26
C LEU A 163 -1.64 23.18 14.66
N PRO A 164 -2.99 23.21 14.60
CA PRO A 164 -3.72 22.14 13.94
C PRO A 164 -3.23 22.03 12.48
N PRO A 165 -3.16 20.81 11.93
CA PRO A 165 -2.72 20.62 10.56
C PRO A 165 -3.58 21.47 9.62
N PRO A 166 -2.99 22.01 8.52
CA PRO A 166 -3.77 22.70 7.50
C PRO A 166 -4.96 21.85 7.10
N ARG A 167 -6.14 22.48 6.99
CA ARG A 167 -7.34 21.76 6.54
C ARG A 167 -7.03 21.13 5.19
N ARG A 168 -7.21 19.81 5.09
CA ARG A 168 -7.10 19.11 3.80
C ARG A 168 -8.02 19.81 2.81
N SER A 169 -7.58 19.95 1.56
CA SER A 169 -8.48 20.39 0.49
C SER A 169 -9.71 19.48 0.49
N PRO A 170 -10.92 20.02 0.26
CA PRO A 170 -12.12 19.20 0.20
C PRO A 170 -11.87 18.05 -0.77
N SER A 171 -12.33 16.84 -0.41
CA SER A 171 -12.29 15.70 -1.31
C SER A 171 -12.88 16.14 -2.65
N PRO A 172 -12.24 15.81 -3.79
CA PRO A 172 -12.72 16.21 -5.10
C PRO A 172 -14.19 15.85 -5.24
N GLU A 173 -14.96 16.72 -5.88
CA GLU A 173 -16.37 16.48 -6.18
C GLU A 173 -16.44 15.15 -6.95
N LEU A 174 -16.98 14.13 -6.28
CA LEU A 174 -17.19 12.83 -6.91
C LEU A 174 -18.20 13.05 -8.03
N LEU A 175 -17.92 12.50 -9.21
CA LEU A 175 -18.87 12.56 -10.32
C LEU A 175 -20.22 12.05 -9.84
N PRO A 176 -21.33 12.73 -10.20
CA PRO A 176 -22.67 12.27 -9.86
C PRO A 176 -22.79 10.83 -10.34
N SER A 177 -23.14 9.94 -9.43
CA SER A 177 -23.41 8.56 -9.80
C SER A 177 -24.71 8.54 -10.58
N ASP A 178 -24.74 7.88 -11.75
CA ASP A 178 -25.95 7.78 -12.59
C ASP A 178 -27.20 7.28 -11.82
N ASP A 179 -27.00 6.63 -10.67
CA ASP A 179 -28.05 6.03 -9.83
C ASP A 179 -28.39 6.84 -8.55
N GLU A 180 -27.98 8.10 -8.39
CA GLU A 180 -28.25 8.89 -7.16
C GLU A 180 -29.76 9.09 -6.88
N ASN A 181 -30.60 9.01 -7.92
CA ASN A 181 -32.07 9.09 -7.82
C ASN A 181 -32.77 7.73 -7.78
N ALA A 182 -32.03 6.62 -7.81
CA ALA A 182 -32.61 5.29 -7.78
C ALA A 182 -32.87 4.83 -6.32
N PRO A 183 -33.97 4.09 -6.05
CA PRO A 183 -34.18 3.52 -4.73
C PRO A 183 -33.00 2.62 -4.33
N PRO A 184 -32.52 2.69 -3.08
CA PRO A 184 -31.32 1.97 -2.66
C PRO A 184 -31.49 0.46 -2.83
N VAL A 185 -30.70 -0.12 -3.74
CA VAL A 185 -30.71 -1.57 -3.99
C VAL A 185 -29.92 -2.25 -2.88
N ILE A 186 -30.60 -2.54 -1.76
CA ILE A 186 -30.02 -3.30 -0.64
C ILE A 186 -29.76 -4.73 -1.12
N PRO A 187 -28.50 -5.21 -1.10
CA PRO A 187 -28.17 -6.57 -1.54
C PRO A 187 -28.87 -7.60 -0.64
N ALA A 188 -29.21 -8.75 -1.23
CA ALA A 188 -30.03 -9.76 -0.56
C ALA A 188 -29.45 -10.23 0.79
N THR A 189 -28.12 -10.27 0.91
CA THR A 189 -27.39 -10.64 2.14
C THR A 189 -27.57 -9.65 3.29
N LEU A 190 -27.93 -8.41 2.97
CA LEU A 190 -28.07 -7.33 3.94
C LEU A 190 -29.51 -7.08 4.35
N ARG A 191 -30.51 -7.59 3.62
CA ARG A 191 -31.94 -7.32 3.87
C ARG A 191 -32.47 -7.76 5.24
N SER A 192 -31.76 -8.66 5.93
CA SER A 192 -32.12 -9.10 7.29
C SER A 192 -31.86 -8.05 8.37
N LEU A 193 -31.10 -6.99 8.06
CA LEU A 193 -30.79 -5.92 8.99
C LEU A 193 -31.91 -4.86 8.98
N PRO A 194 -32.21 -4.23 10.13
CA PRO A 194 -33.21 -3.18 10.24
C PRO A 194 -32.70 -1.85 9.65
N TRP A 195 -32.62 -1.76 8.32
CA TRP A 195 -32.17 -0.55 7.59
C TRP A 195 -33.07 0.68 7.77
N GLY A 196 -34.34 0.47 8.17
CA GLY A 196 -35.32 1.53 8.37
C GLY A 196 -35.12 2.32 9.67
N GLU A 197 -34.33 1.79 10.60
CA GLU A 197 -33.95 2.48 11.82
C GLU A 197 -32.65 3.23 11.53
N ARG A 198 -32.63 4.56 11.73
CA ARG A 198 -31.59 5.54 11.33
C ARG A 198 -30.18 5.31 11.91
N GLN A 199 -29.84 4.10 12.31
CA GLN A 199 -28.60 3.73 13.00
C GLN A 199 -27.48 3.32 12.04
N PHE A 200 -27.81 3.03 10.78
CA PHE A 200 -26.82 2.62 9.79
C PHE A 200 -26.53 3.73 8.77
N PRO A 201 -25.25 3.98 8.44
CA PRO A 201 -24.89 4.91 7.38
C PRO A 201 -25.41 4.38 6.02
N ALA A 202 -25.62 5.31 5.08
CA ALA A 202 -25.99 4.94 3.72
C ALA A 202 -24.96 3.97 3.13
N LEU A 203 -25.44 2.97 2.39
CA LEU A 203 -24.56 2.06 1.67
C LEU A 203 -23.66 2.87 0.72
N PRO A 204 -22.36 2.54 0.63
CA PRO A 204 -21.49 3.18 -0.35
C PRO A 204 -22.04 2.91 -1.76
N PRO A 205 -21.65 3.70 -2.78
CA PRO A 205 -22.13 3.50 -4.14
C PRO A 205 -21.87 2.09 -4.69
N LYS A 206 -22.70 1.65 -5.65
CA LYS A 206 -22.64 0.30 -6.24
C LYS A 206 -21.26 -0.10 -6.77
N HIS A 207 -20.54 0.83 -7.36
CA HIS A 207 -19.18 0.62 -7.89
C HIS A 207 -18.10 0.46 -6.80
N THR A 208 -18.42 0.75 -5.53
CA THR A 208 -17.53 0.51 -4.39
C THR A 208 -17.49 -0.98 -4.00
N TYR A 209 -18.62 -1.69 -4.10
CA TYR A 209 -18.73 -3.09 -3.67
C TYR A 209 -18.95 -4.08 -4.82
N LEU A 210 -19.54 -3.64 -5.93
CA LEU A 210 -19.53 -4.41 -7.16
C LEU A 210 -18.31 -3.98 -7.97
N ARG A 211 -17.22 -4.74 -7.81
CA ARG A 211 -16.24 -4.84 -8.88
C ARG A 211 -16.97 -5.46 -10.06
N THR A 212 -17.53 -4.65 -10.95
CA THR A 212 -17.82 -5.12 -12.30
C THR A 212 -16.47 -5.57 -12.84
N PRO A 213 -16.20 -6.88 -13.00
CA PRO A 213 -15.04 -7.26 -13.77
C PRO A 213 -15.20 -6.53 -15.09
N VAL A 214 -14.19 -5.76 -15.49
CA VAL A 214 -14.14 -5.22 -16.85
C VAL A 214 -14.11 -6.46 -17.72
N VAL A 215 -15.27 -6.92 -18.18
CA VAL A 215 -15.34 -7.93 -19.22
C VAL A 215 -14.60 -7.26 -20.36
N PRO A 216 -13.39 -7.72 -20.73
CA PRO A 216 -12.70 -7.13 -21.84
C PRO A 216 -13.69 -7.24 -22.99
N GLN A 217 -14.09 -6.08 -23.56
CA GLN A 217 -14.97 -6.07 -24.72
C GLN A 217 -14.42 -7.13 -25.66
N LYS A 218 -15.21 -8.16 -25.96
CA LYS A 218 -14.82 -9.20 -26.91
C LYS A 218 -14.39 -8.43 -28.15
N ARG A 219 -13.08 -8.28 -28.33
CA ARG A 219 -12.51 -7.68 -29.53
C ARG A 219 -12.81 -8.69 -30.61
N THR A 220 -13.98 -8.55 -31.23
CA THR A 220 -14.33 -9.10 -32.53
C THR A 220 -13.45 -8.41 -33.56
N ALA A 221 -12.17 -8.77 -33.51
CA ALA A 221 -11.17 -8.62 -34.53
C ALA A 221 -9.97 -9.39 -33.97
N LEU A 222 -10.03 -10.72 -34.06
CA LEU A 222 -8.80 -11.49 -34.24
C LEU A 222 -7.95 -10.69 -35.24
N PRO A 223 -6.70 -10.31 -34.94
CA PRO A 223 -5.84 -9.78 -35.98
C PRO A 223 -5.89 -10.79 -37.11
N SER A 224 -6.47 -10.39 -38.25
CA SER A 224 -6.77 -11.26 -39.40
C SER A 224 -5.61 -12.21 -39.61
N LEU A 225 -5.88 -13.48 -39.86
CA LEU A 225 -4.86 -14.48 -40.17
C LEU A 225 -3.90 -13.96 -41.25
N GLU A 226 -4.39 -13.12 -42.16
CA GLU A 226 -3.60 -12.40 -43.17
C GLU A 226 -2.55 -11.47 -42.57
N LYS A 227 -2.86 -10.78 -41.47
CA LYS A 227 -1.89 -9.90 -40.78
C LYS A 227 -0.78 -10.73 -40.15
N LYS A 228 -1.12 -11.87 -39.53
CA LYS A 228 -0.12 -12.82 -39.01
C LYS A 228 0.70 -13.47 -40.12
N LEU A 229 0.06 -13.86 -41.24
CA LEU A 229 0.74 -14.40 -42.42
C LEU A 229 1.67 -13.39 -43.07
N LYS A 230 1.26 -12.12 -43.18
CA LYS A 230 2.12 -11.05 -43.69
C LYS A 230 3.32 -10.80 -42.79
N THR A 231 3.13 -10.80 -41.47
CA THR A 231 4.25 -10.68 -40.52
C THR A 231 5.18 -11.89 -40.60
N ALA A 232 4.65 -13.11 -40.71
CA ALA A 232 5.46 -14.31 -40.86
C ALA A 232 6.24 -14.31 -42.19
N GLY A 233 5.61 -13.90 -43.29
CA GLY A 233 6.26 -13.74 -44.59
C GLY A 233 7.38 -12.70 -44.54
N LEU A 234 7.14 -11.54 -43.90
CA LEU A 234 8.17 -10.51 -43.70
C LEU A 234 9.36 -11.04 -42.88
N VAL A 235 9.09 -11.79 -41.81
CA VAL A 235 10.15 -12.41 -40.99
C VAL A 235 10.93 -13.43 -41.81
N GLN A 236 10.25 -14.28 -42.59
CA GLN A 236 10.90 -15.26 -43.46
C GLN A 236 11.77 -14.59 -44.53
N GLU A 237 11.28 -13.54 -45.17
CA GLU A 237 12.00 -12.82 -46.21
C GLU A 237 13.20 -12.05 -45.62
N SER A 238 13.05 -11.48 -44.42
CA SER A 238 14.17 -10.90 -43.65
C SER A 238 15.23 -11.94 -43.30
N LEU A 239 14.82 -13.11 -42.80
CA LEU A 239 15.75 -14.18 -42.42
C LEU A 239 16.46 -14.76 -43.64
N LYS A 240 15.73 -14.91 -44.75
CA LYS A 240 16.30 -15.32 -46.03
C LYS A 240 17.32 -14.31 -46.54
N ASN A 241 16.98 -13.02 -46.54
CA ASN A 241 17.90 -11.96 -46.97
C ASN A 241 19.14 -11.90 -46.08
N LEU A 242 18.98 -12.10 -44.77
CA LEU A 242 20.10 -12.19 -43.84
C LEU A 242 20.99 -13.40 -44.15
N LEU A 243 20.40 -14.58 -44.36
CA LEU A 243 21.15 -15.79 -44.71
C LEU A 243 21.89 -15.63 -46.04
N THR A 244 21.26 -15.10 -47.08
CA THR A 244 21.91 -14.84 -48.37
C THR A 244 22.99 -13.77 -48.27
N ALA A 245 22.76 -12.72 -47.47
CA ALA A 245 23.78 -11.69 -47.22
C ALA A 245 24.96 -12.24 -46.42
N THR A 246 24.76 -13.23 -45.55
CA THR A 246 25.85 -13.92 -44.85
C THR A 246 26.53 -15.00 -45.69
N GLU A 247 25.82 -15.60 -46.64
CA GLU A 247 26.34 -16.66 -47.51
C GLU A 247 27.31 -16.08 -48.55
N ASP A 248 26.97 -14.96 -49.19
CA ASP A 248 27.84 -14.27 -50.15
C ASP A 248 29.00 -13.48 -49.49
N ASN A 249 28.96 -13.29 -48.16
CA ASN A 249 29.97 -12.49 -47.42
C ASN A 249 30.90 -13.34 -46.54
N THR A 250 31.00 -14.65 -46.80
CA THR A 250 31.91 -15.57 -46.07
C THR A 250 33.41 -15.32 -46.32
N GLY A 251 33.77 -14.30 -47.10
CA GLY A 251 35.15 -13.97 -47.43
C GLY A 251 35.62 -12.56 -47.07
N GLN A 252 34.75 -11.65 -46.60
CA GLN A 252 35.12 -10.24 -46.52
C GLN A 252 34.53 -9.54 -45.27
N GLU A 253 35.43 -9.37 -44.29
CA GLU A 253 35.52 -8.27 -43.29
C GLU A 253 34.80 -8.44 -41.94
N ASP A 254 35.59 -8.83 -40.93
CA ASP A 254 35.39 -8.65 -39.48
C ASP A 254 35.20 -7.17 -39.05
N GLY A 255 34.84 -6.25 -39.95
CA GLY A 255 34.78 -4.81 -39.73
C GLY A 255 33.38 -4.23 -39.41
N GLU A 256 32.30 -4.97 -39.66
CA GLU A 256 30.93 -4.41 -39.58
C GLU A 256 30.07 -4.99 -38.43
N LEU A 257 30.68 -5.72 -37.50
CA LEU A 257 30.04 -6.28 -36.30
C LEU A 257 29.51 -5.22 -35.30
N LEU A 258 29.77 -3.94 -35.56
CA LEU A 258 29.26 -2.79 -34.79
C LEU A 258 28.05 -2.10 -35.43
N GLY A 259 27.67 -2.44 -36.68
CA GLY A 259 26.51 -1.86 -37.36
C GLY A 259 25.17 -2.45 -36.92
N ALA A 260 25.19 -3.64 -36.31
CA ALA A 260 24.01 -4.39 -35.88
C ALA A 260 23.56 -4.05 -34.44
N LEU A 261 23.88 -2.86 -33.93
CA LEU A 261 23.24 -2.35 -32.72
C LEU A 261 21.77 -2.05 -33.05
N VAL A 262 20.91 -3.03 -32.74
CA VAL A 262 19.46 -2.92 -32.79
C VAL A 262 19.04 -1.70 -31.97
N ASN A 263 18.58 -0.65 -32.65
CA ASN A 263 18.08 0.57 -32.03
C ASN A 263 16.71 0.30 -31.38
N TRP A 264 16.72 -0.17 -30.13
CA TRP A 264 15.52 -0.46 -29.35
C TRP A 264 14.70 0.79 -28.98
N GLU A 265 15.21 1.99 -29.23
CA GLU A 265 14.55 3.24 -28.85
C GLU A 265 13.45 3.69 -29.83
N ALA A 266 13.47 3.17 -31.07
CA ALA A 266 12.58 3.61 -32.16
C ALA A 266 11.13 3.08 -32.08
N THR A 267 10.79 2.17 -31.16
CA THR A 267 9.40 1.66 -30.97
C THR A 267 8.75 2.13 -29.66
N THR A 268 9.27 3.19 -29.04
CA THR A 268 8.52 3.88 -27.99
C THR A 268 7.31 4.61 -28.61
N HIS A 269 6.13 4.02 -28.43
CA HIS A 269 4.88 4.66 -28.83
C HIS A 269 4.75 6.03 -28.14
N PRO A 270 4.28 7.08 -28.84
CA PRO A 270 4.09 8.38 -28.21
C PRO A 270 3.07 8.25 -27.07
N ARG A 271 3.52 8.50 -25.83
CA ARG A 271 2.64 8.60 -24.67
C ARG A 271 1.61 9.68 -24.95
N LYS A 272 0.32 9.32 -24.87
CA LYS A 272 -0.81 10.25 -24.96
C LYS A 272 -0.57 11.43 -24.03
N ARG A 273 -0.26 12.59 -24.60
CA ARG A 273 -0.28 13.88 -23.90
C ARG A 273 -1.74 14.21 -23.58
N TRP A 274 -2.05 14.29 -22.30
CA TRP A 274 -3.32 14.81 -21.82
C TRP A 274 -3.34 16.31 -22.13
N LYS A 275 -4.31 16.77 -22.92
CA LYS A 275 -4.55 18.19 -23.11
C LYS A 275 -5.24 18.69 -21.84
N LEU A 276 -4.51 19.46 -21.03
CA LEU A 276 -5.14 20.35 -20.05
C LEU A 276 -5.56 21.60 -20.83
N SER A 277 -6.86 21.79 -20.99
CA SER A 277 -7.42 23.06 -21.49
C SER A 277 -7.22 24.13 -20.42
N ALA A 278 -6.65 25.27 -20.86
CA ALA A 278 -6.65 26.52 -20.12
C ALA A 278 -8.01 27.22 -20.23
#